data_AF-A0A6N6PK46-F1
#
_entry.id   AF-A0A6N6PK46-F1
#
_cell.length_a   1.000
_cell.length_b   1.000
_cell.length_c   1.000
_cell.angle_alpha   90.00
_cell.angle_beta   90.00
_cell.angle_gamma   90.00
#
_symmetry.space_group_name_H-M   'P 1'
#
loop_
_entity.id
_entity.type
_entity.pdbx_description
1 polymer ?
#
loop_
_entity_poly.entity_id
_entity_poly.type
_entity_poly.pdbx_seq_one_letter_code
_entity_poly.pdbx_strand_id
1 'polypeptide(L)' 'MTESPDAYHELTAALRERLALIADREFYQRDPAAHLARLQSVSGIIATSAAELPGPVDPQLAHYLQRCSYDKALALLEAR' A
#
# COMPACT_ATOMS: atom_id res chain seq x y z
N MET A 1 9.64 20.99 10.57
CA MET A 1 8.47 20.28 10.02
C MET A 1 9.01 19.35 8.96
N THR A 2 9.43 18.15 9.37
CA THR A 2 10.04 17.18 8.46
C THR A 2 8.93 16.58 7.61
N GLU A 3 8.87 17.01 6.36
CA GLU A 3 8.28 16.22 5.28
C GLU A 3 9.01 14.88 5.32
N SER A 4 8.31 13.77 5.58
CA SER A 4 8.92 12.44 5.52
C SER A 4 8.75 11.92 4.09
N PRO A 5 9.72 12.09 3.18
CA PRO A 5 9.70 11.43 1.87
C PRO A 5 9.55 9.91 1.99
N ASP A 6 9.93 9.36 3.15
CA ASP A 6 9.75 7.98 3.56
C ASP A 6 8.29 7.54 3.54
N ALA A 7 7.32 8.34 4.00
CA ALA A 7 5.93 7.89 4.11
C ALA A 7 5.29 7.61 2.73
N TYR A 8 5.59 8.42 1.71
CA TYR A 8 5.16 8.16 0.35
C TYR A 8 5.88 6.95 -0.26
N HIS A 9 7.18 6.81 0.00
CA HIS A 9 7.95 5.68 -0.51
C HIS A 9 7.51 4.35 0.13
N GLU A 10 7.28 4.35 1.45
CA GLU A 10 6.75 3.22 2.21
C GLU A 10 5.34 2.85 1.74
N LEU A 11 4.47 3.84 1.52
CA LEU A 11 3.14 3.59 0.96
C LEU A 11 3.23 2.95 -0.43
N THR A 12 4.05 3.49 -1.34
CA THR A 12 4.27 2.92 -2.67
C THR A 12 4.79 1.48 -2.59
N ALA A 13 5.80 1.23 -1.75
CA ALA A 13 6.37 -0.10 -1.57
C ALA A 13 5.34 -1.10 -1.02
N ALA A 14 4.55 -0.71 -0.02
CA ALA A 14 3.53 -1.55 0.58
C ALA A 14 2.38 -1.85 -0.40
N LEU A 15 1.96 -0.87 -1.21
CA LEU A 15 0.96 -1.08 -2.27
C LEU A 15 1.46 -2.08 -3.31
N ARG A 16 2.72 -1.95 -3.74
CA ARG A 16 3.37 -2.87 -4.69
C ARG A 16 3.48 -4.28 -4.11
N GLU A 17 3.95 -4.42 -2.87
CA GLU A 17 4.04 -5.72 -2.19
C GLU A 17 2.65 -6.37 -2.10
N ARG A 18 1.62 -5.60 -1.74
CA ARG A 18 0.25 -6.14 -1.65
C ARG A 18 -0.24 -6.69 -2.98
N LEU A 19 -0.06 -5.94 -4.06
CA LEU A 19 -0.51 -6.37 -5.40
C LEU A 19 0.27 -7.59 -5.87
N ALA A 20 1.58 -7.62 -5.62
CA ALA A 20 2.42 -8.78 -5.90
C ALA A 20 1.95 -10.02 -5.11
N LEU A 21 1.68 -9.89 -3.80
CA LEU A 21 1.17 -10.99 -2.97
C LEU A 21 -0.18 -11.52 -3.47
N ILE A 22 -1.11 -10.65 -3.88
CA ILE A 22 -2.40 -11.09 -4.43
C ILE A 22 -2.22 -11.81 -5.78
N ALA A 23 -1.27 -11.37 -6.59
CA ALA A 23 -0.93 -12.03 -7.85
C ALA A 23 -0.16 -13.36 -7.65
N ASP A 24 0.56 -13.51 -6.54
CA ASP A 24 1.34 -14.70 -6.20
C ASP A 24 0.45 -15.85 -5.71
N ARG A 25 -0.18 -16.52 -6.69
CA ARG A 25 -1.04 -17.67 -6.44
C ARG A 25 -0.27 -18.89 -5.95
N GLU A 26 0.99 -19.03 -6.33
CA GLU A 26 1.85 -20.14 -5.91
C GLU A 26 2.14 -20.06 -4.41
N PHE A 27 2.42 -18.87 -3.88
CA PHE A 27 2.61 -18.66 -2.46
C PHE A 27 1.34 -18.97 -1.67
N TYR A 28 0.18 -18.52 -2.14
CA TYR A 28 -1.11 -18.86 -1.54
C TYR A 28 -1.37 -20.38 -1.53
N GLN A 29 -1.05 -21.08 -2.61
CA GLN A 29 -1.22 -22.53 -2.70
C GLN A 29 -0.26 -23.30 -1.80
N ARG A 30 0.98 -22.82 -1.67
CA ARG A 30 2.01 -23.44 -0.84
C ARG A 30 1.74 -23.24 0.64
N ASP A 31 1.45 -22.01 1.05
CA ASP A 31 1.26 -21.65 2.46
C ASP A 31 0.22 -20.53 2.62
N PRO A 32 -1.08 -20.87 2.67
CA PRO A 32 -2.15 -19.89 2.74
C PRO A 32 -2.16 -19.09 4.05
N ALA A 33 -1.64 -19.68 5.14
CA ALA A 33 -1.55 -19.01 6.43
C ALA A 33 -0.49 -17.91 6.42
N ALA A 34 0.72 -18.20 5.93
CA ALA A 34 1.78 -17.21 5.76
C ALA A 34 1.38 -16.12 4.75
N HIS A 35 0.71 -16.50 3.65
CA HIS A 35 0.18 -15.55 2.66
C HIS A 35 -0.78 -14.55 3.29
N LEU A 36 -1.76 -15.04 4.05
CA LEU A 36 -2.73 -14.19 4.74
C LEU A 36 -2.08 -13.32 5.82
N ALA A 37 -1.14 -13.85 6.60
CA ALA A 37 -0.39 -13.08 7.59
C ALA A 37 0.41 -11.93 6.93
N ARG A 38 1.02 -12.20 5.77
CA ARG A 38 1.73 -11.19 4.98
C ARG A 38 0.77 -10.11 4.46
N LEU A 39 -0.38 -10.49 3.92
CA LEU A 39 -1.42 -9.55 3.48
C LEU A 39 -1.90 -8.64 4.64
N GLN A 40 -2.09 -9.19 5.84
CA GLN A 40 -2.45 -8.40 7.02
C GLN A 40 -1.36 -7.42 7.42
N SER A 41 -0.11 -7.88 7.47
CA SER A 41 1.04 -7.03 7.80
C SER A 41 1.16 -5.85 6.83
N VAL A 42 1.10 -6.11 5.52
CA VAL A 42 1.14 -5.07 4.48
C VAL A 42 -0.07 -4.13 4.56
N SER A 43 -1.25 -4.64 4.91
CA SER A 43 -2.44 -3.80 5.15
C SER A 43 -2.20 -2.80 6.29
N GLY A 44 -1.53 -3.24 7.36
CA GLY A 44 -1.15 -2.39 8.48
C GLY A 44 -0.17 -1.30 8.08
N ILE A 45 0.87 -1.65 7.32
CA ILE A 45 1.85 -0.69 6.80
C ILE A 45 1.15 0.38 5.94
N ILE A 46 0.28 -0.03 5.00
CA ILE A 46 -0.49 0.91 4.17
C ILE A 46 -1.29 1.89 5.03
N ALA A 47 -1.96 1.40 6.08
CA ALA A 47 -2.76 2.26 6.96
C ALA A 47 -1.89 3.25 7.76
N THR A 48 -0.76 2.79 8.30
CA THR A 48 0.19 3.63 9.02
C THR A 48 0.80 4.68 8.09
N SER A 49 1.39 4.28 6.97
CA SER A 49 2.02 5.21 6.02
C SER A 49 1.02 6.21 5.46
N ALA A 50 -0.23 5.80 5.20
CA ALA A 50 -1.29 6.71 4.76
C ALA A 50 -1.65 7.77 5.82
N ALA A 51 -1.62 7.40 7.11
CA ALA A 51 -1.87 8.34 8.21
C ALA A 51 -0.70 9.30 8.47
N GLU A 52 0.52 8.88 8.11
CA GLU A 52 1.75 9.68 8.25
C GLU A 52 2.05 10.56 7.04
N LEU A 53 1.21 10.54 6.00
CA LEU A 53 1.41 11.38 4.83
C LEU A 53 1.38 12.87 5.21
N PRO A 54 2.38 13.66 4.78
CA PRO A 54 2.39 15.11 5.02
C PRO A 54 1.23 15.78 4.27
N GLY A 55 0.56 16.73 4.93
CA GLY A 55 -0.61 17.41 4.37
C GLY A 55 -0.27 18.50 3.34
N PRO A 56 -1.24 18.92 2.50
CA PRO A 56 -2.51 18.25 2.21
C PRO A 56 -2.32 17.05 1.28
N VAL A 57 -2.91 15.91 1.64
CA VAL A 57 -2.89 14.72 0.80
C VAL A 57 -3.76 14.95 -0.43
N ASP A 58 -3.27 14.48 -1.58
CA ASP A 58 -4.01 14.53 -2.83
C ASP A 58 -5.40 13.86 -2.69
N PRO A 59 -6.49 14.54 -3.08
CA PRO A 59 -7.85 14.04 -2.87
C PRO A 59 -8.14 12.76 -3.66
N GLN A 60 -7.48 12.55 -4.80
CA GLN A 60 -7.61 11.34 -5.61
C GLN A 60 -6.89 10.16 -4.94
N LEU A 61 -5.70 10.41 -4.38
CA LEU A 61 -4.99 9.41 -3.57
C LEU A 61 -5.80 9.00 -2.34
N ALA A 62 -6.33 9.97 -1.60
CA ALA A 62 -7.17 9.71 -0.44
C ALA A 62 -8.43 8.89 -0.80
N HIS A 63 -9.07 9.22 -1.93
CA HIS A 63 -10.22 8.45 -2.43
C HIS A 63 -9.85 7.00 -2.76
N TYR A 64 -8.71 6.77 -3.44
CA TYR A 64 -8.28 5.42 -3.78
C TYR A 64 -7.93 4.59 -2.55
N LEU A 65 -7.25 5.17 -1.56
CA LEU A 65 -6.93 4.50 -0.30
C LEU A 65 -8.21 4.14 0.48
N GLN A 66 -9.19 5.06 0.57
CA GLN A 66 -10.47 4.80 1.24
C GLN A 66 -11.29 3.69 0.56
N ARG A 67 -11.20 3.58 -0.77
CA ARG A 67 -11.90 2.56 -1.56
C ARG A 67 -11.10 1.26 -1.70
N CYS A 68 -9.96 1.14 -1.00
CA CYS A 68 -9.01 0.03 -1.16
C CYS A 68 -8.62 -0.23 -2.63
N SER A 69 -8.66 0.81 -3.46
CA SER A 69 -8.27 0.76 -4.88
C SER A 69 -6.76 0.89 -5.01
N TYR A 70 -6.04 -0.08 -4.45
CA TYR A 70 -4.58 -0.03 -4.28
C TYR A 70 -3.80 0.01 -5.60
N ASP A 71 -4.31 -0.64 -6.65
CA ASP A 71 -3.79 -0.54 -8.01
C ASP A 71 -3.80 0.92 -8.52
N LYS A 72 -4.93 1.61 -8.38
CA LYS A 72 -5.06 3.02 -8.78
C LYS A 72 -4.24 3.96 -7.89
N ALA A 73 -4.17 3.68 -6.59
CA ALA A 73 -3.33 4.43 -5.67
C ALA A 73 -1.85 4.30 -6.05
N LEU A 74 -1.38 3.09 -6.36
CA LEU A 74 -0.01 2.85 -6.81
C LEU A 74 0.27 3.57 -8.13
N ALA A 75 -0.60 3.41 -9.12
CA ALA A 75 -0.44 4.08 -10.41
C ALA A 75 -0.38 5.62 -10.28
N LEU A 76 -1.17 6.20 -9.37
CA LEU A 76 -1.12 7.64 -9.09
C LEU A 76 0.20 8.07 -8.42
N LEU A 77 0.77 7.23 -7.56
CA LEU A 77 2.03 7.50 -6.87
C LEU A 77 3.25 7.31 -7.79
N GLU A 78 3.22 6.32 -8.68
CA GLU A 78 4.30 6.04 -9.64
C GLU A 78 4.28 7.01 -10.86
N ALA A 79 3.17 7.70 -11.10
CA ALA A 79 3.04 8.69 -12.17
C ALA A 79 3.53 10.11 -11.77
N ARG A 80 4.02 10.28 -10.54
CA ARG A 80 4.57 11.55 -10.02
C ARG A 80 6.07 11.63 -10.28
#